data_AF-A0A3R7YU21-F1
#
_entry.id   AF-A0A3R7YU21-F1
#
_cell.length_a   1.000
_cell.length_b   1.000
_cell.length_c   1.000
_cell.angle_alpha   90.00
_cell.angle_beta   90.00
_cell.angle_gamma   90.00
#
_symmetry.space_group_name_H-M   'P 1'
#
loop_
_entity.id
_entity.type
_entity.pdbx_description
1 polymer ?
#
loop_
_entity_poly.entity_id
_entity_poly.type
_entity_poly.pdbx_seq_one_letter_code
_entity_poly.pdbx_strand_id
1 'polypeptide(L)' 'MLIIPVKEGENIERALKRFKKKFDRTKTGRMLRARKTYVKPKTVRREAMKKAVYKNKKALMG' A
#
# COMPACT_ATOMS: atom_id res chain seq x y z
N MET A 1 -3.65 -1.77 -13.92
CA MET A 1 -4.84 -2.63 -14.05
C MET A 1 -4.51 -3.99 -13.44
N LEU A 2 -5.31 -4.51 -12.50
CA LEU A 2 -5.02 -5.77 -11.81
C LEU A 2 -5.73 -6.92 -12.52
N ILE A 3 -4.99 -7.64 -13.36
CA ILE A 3 -5.48 -8.85 -14.04
C ILE A 3 -5.02 -10.07 -13.25
N ILE A 4 -5.92 -11.04 -13.06
CA ILE A 4 -5.62 -12.36 -12.49
C ILE A 4 -6.14 -13.40 -13.47
N PRO A 5 -5.27 -14.24 -14.05
CA PRO A 5 -5.72 -15.34 -14.88
C PRO A 5 -6.41 -16.38 -14.00
N VAL A 6 -7.58 -16.83 -14.44
CA VAL A 6 -8.32 -17.95 -13.85
C VAL A 6 -8.30 -19.08 -14.87
N LYS A 7 -7.94 -20.29 -14.46
CA LYS A 7 -7.95 -21.47 -15.33
C LYS A 7 -9.29 -22.21 -15.22
N GLU A 8 -9.65 -22.97 -16.24
CA GLU A 8 -10.83 -23.84 -16.21
C GLU A 8 -10.69 -24.89 -15.09
N GLY A 9 -11.77 -25.08 -14.31
CA GLY A 9 -11.79 -25.96 -13.14
C GLY A 9 -11.28 -25.33 -11.82
N GLU A 10 -10.85 -24.06 -11.84
CA GLU A 10 -10.37 -23.39 -10.63
C GLU A 10 -11.52 -22.82 -9.79
N ASN A 11 -11.54 -23.15 -8.48
CA ASN A 11 -12.56 -22.63 -7.57
C ASN A 11 -12.49 -21.10 -7.48
N ILE A 12 -13.60 -20.43 -7.80
CA ILE A 12 -13.80 -18.98 -7.82
C ILE A 12 -13.33 -18.31 -6.52
N GLU A 13 -13.52 -18.94 -5.36
CA GLU A 13 -13.05 -18.38 -4.09
C GLU A 13 -11.54 -18.16 -4.03
N ARG A 14 -10.75 -19.09 -4.62
CA ARG A 14 -9.29 -18.96 -4.65
C ARG A 14 -8.86 -17.81 -5.56
N ALA A 15 -9.56 -17.62 -6.68
CA ALA A 15 -9.33 -16.48 -7.56
C ALA A 15 -9.62 -15.14 -6.86
N LEU A 16 -10.75 -15.04 -6.15
CA LEU A 16 -11.12 -13.85 -5.37
C LEU A 16 -10.12 -13.54 -4.24
N LYS A 17 -9.66 -14.57 -3.51
CA LYS A 17 -8.64 -14.40 -2.46
C LYS A 17 -7.32 -13.88 -3.04
N ARG A 18 -6.88 -14.40 -4.19
CA ARG A 18 -5.68 -13.89 -4.90
C ARG A 18 -5.88 -12.45 -5.37
N PHE A 19 -7.07 -12.10 -5.85
CA PHE A 19 -7.42 -10.73 -6.24
C PHE A 19 -7.30 -9.77 -5.07
N LYS A 20 -7.95 -10.08 -3.95
CA LYS A 20 -7.86 -9.28 -2.74
C LYS A 20 -6.41 -9.11 -2.27
N LYS A 21 -5.64 -10.20 -2.20
CA LYS A 21 -4.23 -10.16 -1.81
C LYS A 21 -3.38 -9.31 -2.76
N LYS A 22 -3.62 -9.39 -4.07
CA LYS A 22 -2.91 -8.58 -5.08
C LYS A 22 -3.30 -7.11 -4.97
N PHE A 23 -4.58 -6.80 -4.77
CA PHE A 23 -5.08 -5.46 -4.55
C PHE A 23 -4.47 -4.79 -3.30
N ASP A 24 -4.41 -5.53 -2.20
CA ASP A 24 -3.79 -5.06 -0.95
C ASP A 24 -2.27 -4.87 -1.10
N ARG A 25 -1.59 -5.80 -1.79
CA ARG A 25 -0.14 -5.69 -2.07
C ARG A 25 0.18 -4.47 -2.93
N THR A 26 -0.65 -4.16 -3.93
CA THR A 26 -0.49 -2.97 -4.77
C THR A 26 -0.82 -1.68 -4.00
N LYS A 27 -1.43 -1.76 -2.81
CA LYS A 27 -1.79 -0.62 -1.94
C LYS A 27 -2.68 0.40 -2.67
N THR A 28 -3.45 -0.05 -3.66
CA THR A 28 -4.28 0.81 -4.51
C THR A 28 -5.25 1.63 -3.68
N GLY A 29 -5.95 1.01 -2.72
CA GLY A 29 -6.86 1.73 -1.81
C GLY A 29 -6.18 2.77 -0.92
N ARG A 30 -4.89 2.58 -0.58
CA ARG A 30 -4.12 3.61 0.16
C ARG A 30 -3.74 4.77 -0.76
N MET A 31 -3.32 4.48 -1.99
CA MET A 31 -2.97 5.51 -2.96
C MET A 31 -4.17 6.37 -3.33
N LEU A 32 -5.35 5.76 -3.55
CA LEU A 32 -6.59 6.48 -3.82
C LEU A 32 -6.96 7.43 -2.67
N ARG A 33 -6.91 6.94 -1.42
CA ARG A 33 -7.16 7.79 -0.24
C ARG A 33 -6.16 8.94 -0.13
N ALA A 34 -4.88 8.67 -0.34
CA ALA A 34 -3.82 9.69 -0.26
C ALA A 34 -3.91 10.74 -1.38
N ARG A 35 -4.43 10.38 -2.54
CA ARG A 35 -4.60 11.28 -3.69
C ARG A 35 -5.94 12.02 -3.70
N LYS A 36 -6.86 11.70 -2.78
CA LYS A 36 -8.18 12.34 -2.70
C LYS A 36 -8.08 13.84 -2.44
N THR A 37 -7.05 14.28 -1.71
CA THR A 37 -6.84 15.68 -1.35
C THR A 37 -5.47 16.16 -1.79
N TYR A 38 -5.36 17.45 -2.10
CA TYR A 38 -4.07 18.08 -2.36
C TYR A 38 -3.30 18.25 -1.05
N VAL A 39 -2.05 17.79 -1.03
CA VAL A 39 -1.14 17.97 0.10
C VAL A 39 0.08 18.72 -0.39
N LYS A 40 0.38 19.87 0.23
CA LYS A 40 1.54 20.70 -0.11
C LYS A 40 2.83 19.86 -0.03
N PRO A 41 3.73 19.92 -1.04
CA PRO A 41 4.95 19.11 -1.06
C PRO A 41 5.83 19.27 0.19
N LYS A 42 5.87 20.48 0.76
CA LYS A 42 6.61 20.77 2.00
C LYS A 42 6.08 19.96 3.19
N THR A 43 4.78 19.78 3.30
CA THR A 43 4.15 19.01 4.38
C THR A 43 4.51 17.54 4.26
N VAL A 44 4.44 16.97 3.05
CA VAL A 44 4.83 15.58 2.77
C VAL A 44 6.30 15.34 3.15
N ARG A 45 7.21 16.24 2.76
CA ARG A 45 8.64 16.14 3.10
C ARG A 45 8.87 16.19 4.62
N ARG A 46 8.15 17.07 5.33
CA ARG A 46 8.25 17.20 6.79
C ARG A 46 7.81 15.92 7.51
N GLU A 47 6.71 15.31 7.08
CA GLU A 47 6.22 14.04 7.66
C GLU A 47 7.17 12.88 7.40
N ALA A 48 7.74 12.80 6.19
CA ALA A 48 8.74 11.79 5.84
C ALA A 48 9.99 11.88 6.74
N MET A 49 10.50 13.10 6.97
CA MET A 49 11.65 13.32 7.87
C MET A 49 11.34 12.93 9.32
N LYS A 50 10.19 13.37 9.86
CA LYS A 50 9.77 12.98 11.23
C LYS A 50 9.72 11.46 11.40
N LYS A 51 9.17 10.77 10.41
CA LYS A 51 9.10 9.31 10.40
C LYS A 51 10.47 8.65 10.32
N ALA A 52 11.39 9.21 9.54
CA ALA A 52 12.76 8.72 9.44
C ALA A 52 13.51 8.85 10.77
N VAL A 53 13.44 10.02 11.42
CA VAL A 53 14.05 10.25 12.73
C VAL A 53 13.50 9.29 13.77
N TYR A 54 12.18 9.09 13.82
CA TYR A 54 11.56 8.14 14.74
C TYR A 54 12.08 6.71 14.54
N LYS A 55 12.16 6.24 13.28
CA LYS A 55 12.71 4.92 12.97
C LYS A 55 14.17 4.78 13.35
N ASN A 56 14.98 5.80 13.05
CA ASN A 56 16.41 5.79 13.36
C ASN A 56 16.64 5.75 14.88
N LYS A 57 15.94 6.60 15.63
CA LYS A 57 15.99 6.61 17.09
C LYS A 57 15.59 5.26 17.68
N LYS A 58 14.55 4.62 17.14
CA LYS A 58 14.13 3.28 17.58
C LYS A 58 15.20 2.21 17.29
N ALA A 59 15.88 2.28 16.15
CA ALA A 59 16.95 1.34 15.80
C ALA A 59 18.23 1.53 16.62
N LEU A 60 18.50 2.75 17.10
CA LEU A 60 19.65 3.06 17.97
C LEU A 60 19.40 2.70 19.45
N MET A 61 18.15 2.51 19.85
CA MET A 61 17.74 2.22 21.24
C MET A 61 17.46 0.74 21.51
N GLY A 62 17.55 -0.12 20.50
CA GLY A 62 17.35 -1.57 20.63
C GLY A 62 18.58 -2.30 20.14
#